data_AF-A0A7Y0H693-F1
#
_entry.id   AF-A0A7Y0H693-F1
#
_cell.length_a   1.000
_cell.length_b   1.000
_cell.length_c   1.000
_cell.angle_alpha   90.00
_cell.angle_beta   90.00
_cell.angle_gamma   90.00
#
_symmetry.space_group_name_H-M   'P 1'
#
loop_
_entity.id
_entity.type
_entity.pdbx_description
1 polymer ?
#
loop_
_entity_poly.entity_id
_entity_poly.type
_entity_poly.pdbx_seq_one_letter_code
_entity_poly.pdbx_strand_id
1 'polypeptide(L)'
;MRIGMLTGGGDCPGLNAVIRAAVTRGIQAYGHEFVGFRDGWKGPLEGLTRPLGLEDVSGILAQGGTILGSSRTNPYSVDGGLDRIRTNIQDAGIDALIAIGGEDTLGVAKKLTDDGLGVVGVPKTIDNDLSATDYTFGFDTAVMIATESIDRVRTTAQSHHRALVVEVMGRHAG
;
A
#
# COMPACT_ATOMS: atom_id res chain seq x y z
N MET A 1 20.73 -2.66 -7.80
CA MET A 1 20.03 -3.27 -6.65
C MET A 1 18.83 -4.03 -7.16
N ARG A 2 18.46 -5.10 -6.46
CA ARG A 2 17.20 -5.83 -6.62
C ARG A 2 16.25 -5.43 -5.49
N ILE A 3 15.12 -4.83 -5.83
CA ILE A 3 14.21 -4.20 -4.87
C ILE A 3 12.91 -5.00 -4.79
N GLY A 4 12.53 -5.40 -3.58
CA GLY A 4 11.25 -6.03 -3.31
C GLY A 4 10.15 -4.98 -3.06
N MET A 5 8.92 -5.25 -3.49
CA MET A 5 7.76 -4.39 -3.25
C MET A 5 6.59 -5.17 -2.70
N LEU A 6 5.85 -4.60 -1.75
CA LEU A 6 4.59 -5.18 -1.24
C LEU A 6 3.55 -4.10 -0.95
N THR A 7 2.29 -4.49 -1.05
CA THR A 7 1.13 -3.68 -0.60
C THR A 7 0.42 -4.39 0.54
N GLY A 8 0.33 -3.75 1.71
CA GLY A 8 -0.26 -4.32 2.92
C GLY A 8 -1.44 -3.53 3.48
N GLY A 9 -2.31 -4.19 4.23
CA GLY A 9 -3.52 -3.60 4.83
C GLY A 9 -4.72 -3.52 3.87
N GLY A 10 -5.70 -2.67 4.17
CA GLY A 10 -6.80 -2.42 3.23
C GLY A 10 -6.31 -1.75 1.95
N ASP A 11 -6.85 -2.11 0.78
CA ASP A 11 -6.49 -1.44 -0.46
C ASP A 11 -7.05 0.00 -0.50
N CYS A 12 -6.47 0.82 -1.37
CA CYS A 12 -6.99 2.15 -1.63
C CYS A 12 -6.66 2.56 -3.07
N PRO A 13 -7.33 3.61 -3.59
CA PRO A 13 -6.96 4.20 -4.87
C PRO A 13 -5.50 4.65 -4.89
N GLY A 14 -4.83 4.49 -6.03
CA GLY A 14 -3.46 4.99 -6.27
C GLY A 14 -2.32 3.99 -6.00
N LEU A 15 -2.60 2.80 -5.46
CA LEU A 15 -1.56 1.79 -5.19
C LEU A 15 -0.80 1.34 -6.45
N ASN A 16 -1.53 1.07 -7.53
CA ASN A 16 -0.91 0.71 -8.81
C ASN A 16 -0.08 1.86 -9.41
N ALA A 17 -0.46 3.12 -9.15
CA ALA A 17 0.32 4.28 -9.55
C ALA A 17 1.67 4.34 -8.81
N VAL A 18 1.68 4.05 -7.51
CA VAL A 18 2.92 3.94 -6.71
C VAL A 18 3.83 2.84 -7.24
N ILE A 19 3.28 1.63 -7.46
CA ILE A 19 4.05 0.49 -8.00
C ILE A 19 4.66 0.86 -9.35
N ARG A 20 3.85 1.40 -10.26
CA ARG A 20 4.31 1.80 -11.59
C ARG A 20 5.40 2.86 -11.52
N ALA A 21 5.24 3.87 -10.68
CA ALA A 21 6.20 4.97 -10.55
C ALA A 21 7.56 4.46 -10.05
N ALA A 22 7.57 3.63 -9.00
CA ALA A 22 8.79 3.05 -8.45
C ALA A 22 9.51 2.17 -9.48
N VAL A 23 8.79 1.23 -10.10
CA VAL A 23 9.35 0.29 -11.09
C VAL A 23 9.88 1.04 -12.32
N THR A 24 9.08 1.93 -12.90
CA THR A 24 9.46 2.67 -14.12
C THR A 24 10.69 3.53 -13.87
N ARG A 25 10.69 4.32 -12.77
CA ARG A 25 11.81 5.20 -12.45
C ARG A 25 13.05 4.40 -12.06
N GLY A 26 12.89 3.35 -11.25
CA GLY A 26 13.99 2.51 -10.80
C GLY A 26 14.71 1.81 -11.95
N ILE A 27 13.97 1.25 -12.90
CA ILE A 27 14.54 0.61 -14.09
C ILE A 27 15.21 1.65 -14.99
N GLN A 28 14.49 2.71 -15.37
CA GLN A 28 14.96 3.63 -16.42
C GLN A 28 16.08 4.56 -15.95
N ALA A 29 16.05 5.03 -14.71
CA ALA A 29 17.04 5.99 -14.22
C ALA A 29 18.23 5.34 -13.49
N TYR A 30 18.04 4.14 -12.93
CA TYR A 30 19.03 3.54 -12.03
C TYR A 30 19.37 2.08 -12.37
N GLY A 31 18.77 1.49 -13.41
CA GLY A 31 19.03 0.11 -13.81
C GLY A 31 18.72 -0.92 -12.70
N HIS A 32 17.75 -0.62 -11.83
CA HIS A 32 17.35 -1.52 -10.76
C HIS A 32 16.43 -2.63 -11.28
N GLU A 33 16.44 -3.78 -10.59
CA GLU A 33 15.49 -4.87 -10.81
C GLU A 33 14.42 -4.85 -9.72
N PHE A 34 13.18 -5.20 -10.05
CA PHE A 34 12.07 -5.23 -9.10
C PHE A 34 11.40 -6.60 -9.02
N VAL A 35 11.04 -6.97 -7.79
CA VAL A 35 10.26 -8.17 -7.47
C VAL A 35 9.07 -7.75 -6.62
N GLY A 36 7.87 -8.19 -6.99
CA GLY A 36 6.66 -7.99 -6.22
C GLY A 36 6.40 -9.18 -5.30
N PHE A 37 6.20 -8.92 -4.01
CA PHE A 37 5.69 -9.89 -3.07
C PHE A 37 4.17 -9.87 -3.05
N ARG A 38 3.55 -11.05 -3.10
CA ARG A 38 2.09 -11.19 -3.14
C ARG A 38 1.45 -11.07 -1.77
N ASP A 39 0.28 -10.45 -1.72
CA ASP A 39 -0.61 -10.42 -0.55
C ASP A 39 0.06 -9.81 0.71
N GLY A 40 0.73 -8.67 0.57
CA GLY A 40 1.36 -7.95 1.67
C GLY A 40 2.46 -8.76 2.36
N TRP A 41 2.50 -8.75 3.70
CA TRP A 41 3.52 -9.47 4.47
C TRP A 41 3.45 -10.99 4.37
N LYS A 42 2.34 -11.55 3.85
CA LYS A 42 2.28 -12.98 3.51
C LYS A 42 3.35 -13.36 2.50
N GLY A 43 3.57 -12.51 1.49
CA GLY A 43 4.52 -12.75 0.42
C GLY A 43 5.94 -12.94 0.91
N PRO A 44 6.54 -11.99 1.67
CA PRO A 44 7.86 -12.19 2.24
C PRO A 44 7.93 -13.35 3.25
N LEU A 45 6.82 -13.67 3.95
CA LEU A 45 6.80 -14.76 4.93
C LEU A 45 6.78 -16.16 4.29
N GLU A 46 6.12 -16.30 3.14
CA GLU A 46 5.96 -17.57 2.41
C GLU A 46 6.81 -17.65 1.13
N GLY A 47 7.58 -16.61 0.79
CA GLY A 47 8.39 -16.54 -0.44
C GLY A 47 7.57 -16.35 -1.72
N LEU A 48 6.34 -15.82 -1.62
CA LEU A 48 5.45 -15.64 -2.77
C LEU A 48 5.82 -14.40 -3.57
N THR A 49 6.51 -14.59 -4.68
CA THR A 49 7.04 -13.52 -5.53
C THR A 49 6.49 -13.53 -6.95
N ARG A 50 6.60 -12.40 -7.63
CA ARG A 50 6.41 -12.23 -9.08
C ARG A 50 7.40 -11.19 -9.61
N PRO A 51 7.85 -11.28 -10.87
CA PRO A 51 8.61 -10.20 -11.49
C PRO A 51 7.77 -8.92 -11.60
N LEU A 52 8.45 -7.77 -11.61
CA LEU A 52 7.89 -6.46 -11.90
C LEU A 52 8.77 -5.71 -12.92
N GLY A 53 8.58 -5.98 -14.21
CA GLY A 53 9.19 -5.25 -15.31
C GLY A 53 8.33 -4.09 -15.82
N LEU A 54 8.84 -3.39 -16.85
CA LEU A 54 8.10 -2.30 -17.51
C LEU A 54 6.79 -2.77 -18.14
N GLU A 55 6.75 -4.01 -18.62
CA GLU A 55 5.53 -4.63 -19.17
C GLU A 55 4.50 -4.92 -18.08
N ASP A 56 4.94 -5.43 -16.93
CA ASP A 56 4.07 -5.76 -15.77
C ASP A 56 3.34 -4.54 -15.20
N VAL A 57 3.94 -3.35 -15.34
CA VAL A 57 3.38 -2.08 -14.83
C VAL A 57 2.80 -1.20 -15.94
N SER A 58 2.69 -1.73 -17.15
CA SER A 58 2.02 -1.03 -18.25
C SER A 58 0.50 -1.08 -18.06
N GLY A 59 -0.19 0.03 -18.32
CA GLY A 59 -1.65 0.11 -18.25
C GLY A 59 -2.28 0.13 -16.84
N ILE A 60 -1.51 -0.10 -15.76
CA ILE A 60 -2.07 -0.20 -14.40
C ILE A 60 -2.32 1.15 -13.72
N LEU A 61 -1.89 2.28 -14.32
CA LEU A 61 -1.90 3.60 -13.68
C LEU A 61 -3.28 4.02 -13.16
N ALA A 62 -4.33 3.77 -13.95
CA ALA A 62 -5.71 4.12 -13.63
C ALA A 62 -6.50 2.96 -13.01
N GLN A 63 -5.88 1.79 -12.82
CA GLN A 63 -6.54 0.63 -12.26
C GLN A 63 -6.66 0.76 -10.74
N GLY A 64 -7.86 0.52 -10.20
CA GLY A 64 -8.11 0.44 -8.76
C GLY A 64 -7.45 -0.77 -8.09
N GLY A 65 -7.38 -0.77 -6.76
CA GLY A 65 -6.75 -1.83 -5.98
C GLY A 65 -5.24 -1.93 -6.19
N THR A 66 -4.70 -3.14 -6.07
CA THR A 66 -3.25 -3.43 -6.21
C THR A 66 -3.01 -4.71 -7.02
N ILE A 67 -2.09 -4.67 -7.99
CA ILE A 67 -1.67 -5.85 -8.76
C ILE A 67 -0.87 -6.89 -7.96
N LEU A 68 -0.44 -6.54 -6.74
CA LEU A 68 0.28 -7.44 -5.84
C LEU A 68 -0.66 -8.17 -4.86
N GLY A 69 -1.93 -7.78 -4.80
CA GLY A 69 -2.82 -8.21 -3.72
C GLY A 69 -2.43 -7.59 -2.38
N SER A 70 -3.26 -7.80 -1.37
CA SER A 70 -2.98 -7.34 -0.02
C SER A 70 -3.57 -8.30 1.00
N SER A 71 -2.98 -8.34 2.19
CA SER A 71 -3.51 -9.09 3.31
C SER A 71 -3.30 -8.32 4.62
N ARG A 72 -3.96 -8.82 5.68
CA ARG A 72 -3.74 -8.38 7.06
C ARG A 72 -2.77 -9.31 7.82
N THR A 73 -1.93 -10.04 7.10
CA THR A 73 -0.93 -10.91 7.72
C THR A 73 -0.01 -10.07 8.59
N ASN A 74 0.04 -10.40 9.89
CA ASN A 74 0.96 -9.80 10.83
C ASN A 74 2.12 -10.76 11.09
N PRO A 75 3.35 -10.46 10.63
CA PRO A 75 4.50 -11.31 10.88
C PRO A 75 4.80 -11.53 12.37
N TYR A 76 4.37 -10.63 13.26
CA TYR A 76 4.57 -10.77 14.70
C TYR A 76 3.70 -11.85 15.34
N SER A 77 2.58 -12.22 14.72
CA SER A 77 1.74 -13.31 15.22
C SER A 77 2.23 -14.70 14.78
N VAL A 78 3.29 -14.75 13.96
CA VAL A 78 3.89 -15.99 13.48
C VAL A 78 5.21 -16.21 14.22
N ASP A 79 5.35 -17.39 14.83
CA ASP A 79 6.59 -17.76 15.51
C ASP A 79 7.77 -17.75 14.52
N GLY A 80 8.83 -17.01 14.87
CA GLY A 80 9.98 -16.74 13.98
C GLY A 80 9.62 -15.98 12.69
N GLY A 81 8.49 -15.28 12.62
CA GLY A 81 7.98 -14.68 11.39
C GLY A 81 8.92 -13.65 10.75
N LEU A 82 9.55 -12.78 11.57
CA LEU A 82 10.53 -11.81 11.06
C LEU A 82 11.78 -12.48 10.51
N ASP A 83 12.30 -13.49 11.19
CA ASP A 83 13.50 -14.22 10.75
C ASP A 83 13.22 -14.94 9.42
N ARG A 84 12.04 -15.56 9.28
CA ARG A 84 11.59 -16.13 8.01
C ARG A 84 11.53 -15.11 6.89
N ILE A 85 10.99 -13.92 7.16
CA ILE A 85 10.97 -12.82 6.19
C ILE A 85 12.38 -12.45 5.77
N ARG A 86 13.32 -12.30 6.72
CA ARG A 86 14.71 -11.97 6.40
C ARG A 86 15.37 -13.06 5.54
N THR A 87 15.20 -14.32 5.91
CA THR A 87 15.72 -15.46 5.13
C THR A 87 15.15 -15.46 3.71
N ASN A 88 13.84 -15.35 3.54
CA ASN A 88 13.23 -15.36 2.20
C ASN A 88 13.63 -14.16 1.34
N ILE A 89 13.81 -12.98 1.95
CA ILE A 89 14.31 -11.78 1.26
C ILE A 89 15.76 -12.00 0.80
N GLN A 90 16.59 -12.56 1.66
CA GLN A 90 17.98 -12.89 1.35
C GLN A 90 18.08 -13.97 0.26
N ASP A 91 17.28 -15.03 0.36
CA ASP A 91 17.21 -16.12 -0.63
C ASP A 91 16.71 -15.63 -1.99
N ALA A 92 15.79 -14.65 -1.98
CA ALA A 92 15.35 -13.95 -3.19
C ALA A 92 16.37 -12.92 -3.71
N GLY A 93 17.50 -12.72 -3.02
CA GLY A 93 18.55 -11.77 -3.41
C GLY A 93 18.06 -10.32 -3.42
N ILE A 94 17.15 -9.96 -2.51
CA ILE A 94 16.59 -8.61 -2.41
C ILE A 94 17.49 -7.75 -1.52
N ASP A 95 17.97 -6.64 -2.08
CA ASP A 95 18.85 -5.69 -1.39
C ASP A 95 18.05 -4.71 -0.50
N ALA A 96 16.83 -4.38 -0.91
CA ALA A 96 15.97 -3.40 -0.23
C ALA A 96 14.48 -3.66 -0.48
N LEU A 97 13.63 -3.18 0.41
CA LEU A 97 12.17 -3.27 0.30
C LEU A 97 11.50 -1.91 0.16
N ILE A 98 10.41 -1.87 -0.60
CA ILE A 98 9.41 -0.81 -0.58
C ILE A 98 8.12 -1.39 0.00
N ALA A 99 7.77 -0.96 1.21
CA ALA A 99 6.56 -1.39 1.91
C ALA A 99 5.47 -0.33 1.79
N ILE A 100 4.42 -0.61 1.03
CA ILE A 100 3.31 0.31 0.79
C ILE A 100 2.15 -0.09 1.71
N GLY A 101 1.80 0.75 2.68
CA GLY A 101 0.74 0.38 3.63
C GLY A 101 0.41 1.42 4.68
N GLY A 102 -0.49 1.03 5.59
CA GLY A 102 -0.87 1.81 6.77
C GLY A 102 0.01 1.52 7.98
N GLU A 103 -0.44 1.91 9.16
CA GLU A 103 0.28 1.80 10.44
C GLU A 103 0.87 0.40 10.66
N ASP A 104 0.05 -0.65 10.54
CA ASP A 104 0.50 -2.05 10.74
C ASP A 104 1.63 -2.43 9.77
N THR A 105 1.52 -2.01 8.51
CA THR A 105 2.50 -2.37 7.48
C THR A 105 3.82 -1.64 7.72
N LEU A 106 3.74 -0.34 8.02
CA LEU A 106 4.90 0.50 8.25
C LEU A 106 5.56 0.21 9.61
N GLY A 107 4.79 -0.24 10.60
CA GLY A 107 5.32 -0.73 11.88
C GLY A 107 6.22 -1.96 11.69
N VAL A 108 5.84 -2.89 10.82
CA VAL A 108 6.70 -4.03 10.45
C VAL A 108 7.95 -3.57 9.70
N ALA A 109 7.78 -2.67 8.73
CA ALA A 109 8.90 -2.11 7.97
C ALA A 109 9.93 -1.43 8.88
N LYS A 110 9.47 -0.70 9.90
CA LYS A 110 10.34 -0.03 10.87
C LYS A 110 11.21 -1.02 11.63
N LYS A 111 10.64 -2.11 12.17
CA LYS A 111 11.45 -3.10 12.90
C LYS A 111 12.47 -3.79 11.99
N LEU A 112 12.07 -4.18 10.77
CA LEU A 112 13.02 -4.74 9.80
C LEU A 112 14.17 -3.76 9.48
N THR A 113 13.89 -2.46 9.47
CA THR A 113 14.91 -1.42 9.31
C THR A 113 15.85 -1.36 10.51
N ASP A 114 15.31 -1.41 11.73
CA ASP A 114 16.10 -1.43 12.96
C ASP A 114 17.00 -2.68 13.04
N ASP A 115 16.60 -3.77 12.38
CA ASP A 115 17.36 -5.01 12.25
C ASP A 115 18.34 -5.01 11.05
N GLY A 116 18.52 -3.88 10.37
CA GLY A 116 19.53 -3.68 9.33
C GLY A 116 19.08 -3.93 7.89
N LEU A 117 17.79 -4.25 7.64
CA LEU A 117 17.26 -4.35 6.29
C LEU A 117 16.88 -2.96 5.74
N GLY A 118 17.33 -2.61 4.53
CA GLY A 118 16.92 -1.35 3.90
C GLY A 118 15.44 -1.36 3.51
N VAL A 119 14.58 -0.65 4.24
CA VAL A 119 13.15 -0.53 3.91
C VAL A 119 12.74 0.93 3.73
N VAL A 120 12.03 1.21 2.64
CA VAL A 120 11.33 2.48 2.41
C VAL A 120 9.84 2.27 2.60
N GLY A 121 9.25 3.02 3.54
CA GLY A 121 7.80 3.03 3.76
C GLY A 121 7.09 4.01 2.84
N VAL A 122 5.98 3.58 2.23
CA VAL A 122 5.09 4.46 1.45
C VAL A 122 3.73 4.56 2.14
N PRO A 123 3.30 5.77 2.56
CA PRO A 123 2.13 5.94 3.40
C PRO A 123 0.83 5.78 2.61
N LYS A 124 0.13 4.68 2.88
CA LYS A 124 -1.12 4.30 2.19
C LYS A 124 -2.25 4.14 3.20
N THR A 125 -3.30 4.94 3.06
CA THR A 125 -4.58 4.81 3.78
C THR A 125 -5.56 5.84 3.25
N ILE A 126 -6.86 5.53 3.28
CA ILE A 126 -7.91 6.53 2.99
C ILE A 126 -8.21 7.40 4.22
N ASP A 127 -7.74 7.00 5.40
CA ASP A 127 -8.07 7.64 6.68
C ASP A 127 -7.16 8.86 6.98
N ASN A 128 -6.06 9.04 6.22
CA ASN A 128 -5.03 10.06 6.44
C ASN A 128 -4.49 10.13 7.88
N ASP A 129 -4.35 8.97 8.51
CA ASP A 129 -4.01 8.81 9.93
C ASP A 129 -2.53 8.45 10.16
N LEU A 130 -1.65 8.67 9.17
CA LEU A 130 -0.23 8.39 9.28
C LEU A 130 0.57 9.65 9.62
N SER A 131 1.44 9.54 10.61
CA SER A 131 2.36 10.63 10.98
C SER A 131 3.40 10.91 9.89
N ALA A 132 3.97 12.12 9.92
CA ALA A 132 5.07 12.57 9.06
C ALA A 132 4.73 12.73 7.56
N THR A 133 3.45 12.75 7.20
CA THR A 133 2.96 13.21 5.89
C THR A 133 1.66 13.99 6.08
N ASP A 134 1.43 15.04 5.29
CA ASP A 134 0.16 15.78 5.31
C ASP A 134 -0.96 14.99 4.61
N TYR A 135 -0.58 14.15 3.64
CA TYR A 135 -1.49 13.36 2.82
C TYR A 135 -0.99 11.94 2.61
N THR A 136 -1.90 10.98 2.67
CA THR A 136 -1.67 9.57 2.36
C THR A 136 -2.24 9.20 0.99
N PHE A 137 -1.62 8.22 0.33
CA PHE A 137 -2.17 7.69 -0.92
C PHE A 137 -3.56 7.11 -0.67
N GLY A 138 -4.53 7.54 -1.48
CA GLY A 138 -5.94 7.14 -1.42
C GLY A 138 -6.87 8.14 -0.73
N PHE A 139 -6.35 9.05 0.11
CA PHE A 139 -7.16 10.01 0.87
C PHE A 139 -7.98 10.94 -0.03
N ASP A 140 -7.34 11.63 -0.98
CA ASP A 140 -8.01 12.59 -1.86
C ASP A 140 -9.16 11.95 -2.65
N THR A 141 -8.93 10.74 -3.18
CA THR A 141 -9.99 10.00 -3.87
C THR A 141 -11.15 9.65 -2.95
N ALA A 142 -10.89 9.30 -1.68
CA ALA A 142 -11.95 9.02 -0.71
C ALA A 142 -12.76 10.29 -0.38
N VAL A 143 -12.10 11.44 -0.21
CA VAL A 143 -12.76 12.74 0.00
C VAL A 143 -13.64 13.12 -1.18
N MET A 144 -13.14 12.94 -2.41
CA MET A 144 -13.90 13.22 -3.63
C MET A 144 -15.16 12.35 -3.73
N ILE A 145 -15.05 11.05 -3.45
CA ILE A 145 -16.20 10.12 -3.46
C ILE A 145 -17.23 10.49 -2.38
N ALA A 146 -16.77 10.84 -1.17
CA ALA A 146 -17.65 11.26 -0.09
C ALA A 146 -18.41 12.56 -0.45
N THR A 147 -17.69 13.53 -1.02
CA THR A 147 -18.25 14.81 -1.47
C THR A 147 -19.32 14.60 -2.53
N GLU A 148 -19.03 13.82 -3.57
CA GLU A 148 -19.98 13.53 -4.63
C GLU A 148 -21.24 12.80 -4.10
N SER A 149 -21.06 11.88 -3.15
CA SER A 149 -22.17 11.16 -2.52
C SER A 149 -23.07 12.11 -1.71
N ILE A 150 -22.48 13.05 -0.97
CA ILE A 150 -23.20 14.07 -0.21
C ILE A 150 -24.00 15.00 -1.14
N ASP A 151 -23.39 15.46 -2.24
CA ASP A 151 -24.06 16.33 -3.20
C ASP A 151 -25.29 15.67 -3.85
N ARG A 152 -25.19 14.37 -4.17
CA ARG A 152 -26.32 13.61 -4.72
C ARG A 152 -27.50 13.56 -3.76
N VAL A 153 -27.27 13.31 -2.47
CA VAL A 153 -28.36 13.20 -1.48
C VAL A 153 -28.88 14.57 -1.01
N ARG A 154 -28.08 15.63 -1.12
CA ARG A 154 -28.48 17.00 -0.74
C ARG A 154 -29.73 17.46 -1.48
N THR A 155 -29.84 17.18 -2.77
CA THR A 155 -30.99 17.59 -3.59
C THR A 155 -32.32 17.05 -3.06
N THR A 156 -32.34 15.77 -2.66
CA THR A 156 -33.56 15.14 -2.14
C THR A 156 -33.85 15.49 -0.67
N ALA A 157 -32.83 15.87 0.10
CA ALA A 157 -33.00 16.42 1.44
C ALA A 157 -33.71 17.78 1.38
N GLN A 158 -33.29 18.65 0.46
CA GLN A 158 -33.87 19.98 0.26
C GLN A 158 -35.32 19.93 -0.23
N SER A 159 -35.63 19.11 -1.23
CA SER A 159 -36.98 19.04 -1.81
C SER A 159 -38.05 18.50 -0.85
N HIS A 160 -37.66 17.71 0.15
CA HIS A 160 -38.59 17.05 1.07
C HIS A 160 -38.41 17.47 2.53
N HIS A 161 -37.63 18.51 2.80
CA HIS A 161 -37.34 19.00 4.16
C HIS A 161 -36.88 17.88 5.12
N ARG A 162 -35.97 17.02 4.65
CA ARG A 162 -35.47 15.86 5.42
C ARG A 162 -34.09 16.13 5.99
N ALA A 163 -33.85 15.66 7.22
CA ALA A 163 -32.51 15.45 7.73
C ALA A 163 -31.98 14.11 7.22
N LEU A 164 -30.73 14.09 6.74
CA LEU A 164 -30.04 12.89 6.32
C LEU A 164 -28.74 12.73 7.12
N VAL A 165 -28.40 11.49 7.46
CA VAL A 165 -27.12 11.14 8.08
C VAL A 165 -26.31 10.40 7.02
N VAL A 166 -25.07 10.84 6.78
CA VAL A 166 -24.13 10.21 5.87
C VAL A 166 -22.93 9.74 6.70
N GLU A 167 -22.72 8.42 6.75
CA GLU A 167 -21.57 7.81 7.40
C GLU A 167 -20.42 7.69 6.38
N VAL A 168 -19.24 8.17 6.76
CA VAL A 168 -18.01 8.09 5.95
C VAL A 168 -16.94 7.29 6.71
N MET A 169 -15.97 6.76 5.96
CA MET A 169 -14.79 6.10 6.55
C MET A 169 -13.82 7.12 7.16
N GLY A 170 -12.78 6.66 7.87
CA GLY A 170 -11.86 7.53 8.64
C GLY A 170 -11.36 6.89 9.92
N ARG A 171 -12.03 5.82 10.39
CA ARG A 171 -11.69 5.03 11.58
C ARG A 171 -11.55 5.87 12.86
N HIS A 172 -10.36 6.39 13.14
CA HIS A 172 -10.04 7.19 14.32
C HIS A 172 -9.63 8.64 13.96
N ALA A 173 -9.68 9.00 12.67
CA ALA A 173 -9.42 10.33 12.13
C ALA A 173 -10.67 10.87 11.41
N GLY A 174 -10.91 12.18 11.49
CA GLY A 174 -12.09 12.85 10.92
C GLY A 174 -11.87 14.33 10.68
#